data_AF-A0A2V9IBS5-F1
#
_entry.id   AF-A0A2V9IBS5-F1
#
_cell.length_a   1.000
_cell.length_b   1.000
_cell.length_c   1.000
_cell.angle_alpha   90.00
_cell.angle_beta   90.00
_cell.angle_gamma   90.00
#
_symmetry.space_group_name_H-M   'P 1'
#
loop_
_entity.id
_entity.type
_entity.pdbx_description
1 polymer ?
#
loop_
_entity_poly.entity_id
_entity_poly.type
_entity_poly.pdbx_seq_one_letter_code
_entity_poly.pdbx_strand_id
1 'polypeptide(L)'
;MARASASLSSKIGAVSTATPTTGATACVASSYSASFPGLLLTMKILGKIALLPVLIYSVVVRGPEATPLRPEVIHYDGADWRLRGEGVVACPCQVPCPCRHNGSPTYGHCEATLYLQIREGHYAAVSLNNLRLVQTSGPCAMDYQKLAALYFDSSSTPEQQLAFMRLVSSFFPTGVAEFPYVRTVPIEAEVTEDRFFRIVIPGVLQMSVDRNWGRPTAPMPPIAACDHFSNTLQYSQNIRYGMHDNLANVDFDYSNRQANYRTVELDISQYRSGSMLVQHVDRSGWFNEPQLQLIREQHLALPDLEGIREAASRLRRTRREGR
;
A
#
# COMPACT_ATOMS: atom_id res chain seq x y z
N MET A 1 18.14 26.90 -53.76
CA MET A 1 17.06 27.02 -54.77
C MET A 1 16.22 25.74 -54.69
N ALA A 2 14.90 25.69 -54.81
CA ALA A 2 13.86 26.71 -54.65
C ALA A 2 12.49 25.98 -54.42
N ARG A 3 11.62 26.60 -53.59
CA ARG A 3 10.14 26.79 -53.75
C ARG A 3 9.51 26.18 -55.03
N ALA A 4 8.27 25.71 -55.11
CA ALA A 4 7.01 25.70 -54.31
C ALA A 4 6.06 24.68 -55.04
N SER A 5 4.72 24.59 -54.94
CA SER A 5 3.62 25.29 -54.25
C SER A 5 2.43 24.34 -54.07
N ALA A 6 1.43 24.72 -53.26
CA ALA A 6 0.16 24.00 -53.11
C ALA A 6 -0.92 24.48 -54.09
N SER A 7 -2.03 23.71 -54.25
CA SER A 7 -3.44 24.15 -54.08
C SER A 7 -4.47 23.32 -54.89
N LEU A 8 -5.78 23.58 -54.64
CA LEU A 8 -7.05 23.00 -55.14
C LEU A 8 -7.71 22.04 -54.12
N SER A 9 -8.73 22.42 -53.33
CA SER A 9 -9.74 23.49 -53.32
C SER A 9 -10.98 23.30 -54.22
N SER A 10 -12.12 23.03 -53.55
CA SER A 10 -13.50 23.27 -54.03
C SER A 10 -14.34 23.70 -52.82
N LYS A 11 -14.71 24.98 -52.70
CA LYS A 11 -15.88 25.68 -53.29
C LYS A 11 -17.22 25.37 -52.61
N ILE A 12 -17.68 26.34 -51.80
CA ILE A 12 -19.04 26.93 -51.57
C ILE A 12 -18.75 28.10 -50.61
N GLY A 13 -19.35 29.30 -50.65
CA GLY A 13 -20.43 29.87 -51.45
C GLY A 13 -21.17 30.93 -50.60
N ALA A 14 -21.40 32.14 -51.10
CA ALA A 14 -21.75 33.33 -50.29
C ALA A 14 -22.68 34.28 -51.09
N VAL A 15 -23.52 35.16 -50.51
CA VAL A 15 -23.85 35.51 -49.10
C VAL A 15 -25.31 36.05 -49.06
N SER A 16 -26.04 36.18 -47.94
CA SER A 16 -26.19 37.46 -47.19
C SER A 16 -27.43 37.48 -46.25
N THR A 17 -27.28 38.14 -45.09
CA THR A 17 -28.29 38.93 -44.31
C THR A 17 -29.76 38.50 -44.16
N ALA A 18 -30.19 38.23 -42.91
CA ALA A 18 -31.01 39.17 -42.11
C ALA A 18 -31.10 38.77 -40.60
N THR A 19 -31.20 39.78 -39.73
CA THR A 19 -31.31 39.79 -38.25
C THR A 19 -32.76 39.60 -37.73
N PRO A 20 -33.04 39.57 -36.39
CA PRO A 20 -32.25 39.10 -35.23
C PRO A 20 -33.06 38.28 -34.18
N THR A 21 -32.37 37.58 -33.27
CA THR A 21 -32.65 37.68 -31.80
C THR A 21 -31.53 37.00 -31.01
N THR A 22 -30.81 37.77 -30.19
CA THR A 22 -29.74 37.30 -29.29
C THR A 22 -30.09 37.67 -27.86
N GLY A 23 -30.16 36.68 -26.98
CA GLY A 23 -30.31 36.91 -25.54
C GLY A 23 -28.97 36.69 -24.82
N ALA A 24 -28.34 37.77 -24.34
CA ALA A 24 -27.37 37.76 -23.25
C ALA A 24 -26.96 39.20 -22.85
N THR A 25 -27.47 39.69 -21.71
CA THR A 25 -26.78 40.73 -20.94
C THR A 25 -27.16 40.66 -19.45
N ALA A 26 -26.31 41.22 -18.61
CA ALA A 26 -26.32 41.01 -17.16
C ALA A 26 -26.65 42.29 -16.35
N CYS A 27 -26.81 42.07 -15.04
CA CYS A 27 -26.53 43.01 -13.93
C CYS A 27 -27.52 44.13 -13.56
N VAL A 28 -27.34 44.54 -12.30
CA VAL A 28 -27.70 45.82 -11.63
C VAL A 28 -29.10 45.96 -10.97
N ALA A 29 -29.16 45.45 -9.74
CA ALA A 29 -29.46 46.19 -8.49
C ALA A 29 -30.82 46.87 -8.18
N SER A 30 -30.98 47.08 -6.86
CA SER A 30 -31.87 48.02 -6.16
C SER A 30 -33.32 47.58 -5.86
N SER A 31 -33.51 47.28 -4.58
CA SER A 31 -34.70 47.47 -3.75
C SER A 31 -35.80 48.40 -4.27
N TYR A 32 -37.05 47.94 -4.19
CA TYR A 32 -38.19 48.73 -3.69
C TYR A 32 -39.21 47.86 -2.95
N SER A 33 -39.80 48.43 -1.90
CA SER A 33 -40.84 47.83 -1.05
C SER A 33 -42.23 47.86 -1.73
N ALA A 34 -43.03 46.81 -1.56
CA ALA A 34 -44.47 46.85 -1.81
C ALA A 34 -45.25 46.06 -0.75
N SER A 35 -46.11 46.76 -0.01
CA SER A 35 -46.97 46.25 1.04
C SER A 35 -48.26 45.66 0.49
N PHE A 36 -48.86 44.69 1.18
CA PHE A 36 -50.30 44.34 1.08
C PHE A 36 -50.80 43.89 2.48
N PRO A 37 -52.12 43.94 2.77
CA PRO A 37 -52.62 44.93 3.73
C PRO A 37 -53.07 44.35 5.08
N GLY A 38 -53.49 45.22 6.00
CA GLY A 38 -54.19 44.84 7.25
C GLY A 38 -55.62 44.31 6.98
N LEU A 39 -56.53 44.24 7.96
CA LEU A 39 -56.53 44.75 9.34
C LEU A 39 -57.64 44.00 10.10
N LEU A 40 -57.37 43.48 11.31
CA LEU A 40 -58.34 43.12 12.36
C LEU A 40 -57.53 43.03 13.68
N LEU A 41 -57.51 44.05 14.55
CA LEU A 41 -58.50 44.36 15.61
C LEU A 41 -58.90 43.09 16.40
N THR A 42 -58.76 42.99 17.73
CA THR A 42 -58.43 43.97 18.81
C THR A 42 -57.56 43.37 19.92
N MET A 43 -56.93 44.23 20.73
CA MET A 43 -56.17 43.85 21.93
C MET A 43 -57.06 43.44 23.12
N LYS A 44 -56.57 42.44 23.89
CA LYS A 44 -56.65 42.17 25.36
C LYS A 44 -56.66 40.65 25.52
N ILE A 45 -55.69 40.01 26.18
CA ILE A 45 -55.44 40.09 27.64
C ILE A 45 -53.93 39.95 27.93
N LEU A 46 -53.42 40.68 28.93
CA LEU A 46 -52.07 40.49 29.45
C LEU A 46 -51.97 39.20 30.27
N GLY A 47 -51.14 38.25 29.83
CA GLY A 47 -50.69 37.10 30.61
C GLY A 47 -49.17 37.13 30.73
N LYS A 48 -48.63 37.29 31.94
CA LYS A 48 -47.18 37.36 32.19
C LYS A 48 -46.52 36.00 31.91
N ILE A 49 -45.72 35.90 30.85
CA ILE A 49 -44.70 34.86 30.71
C ILE A 49 -43.38 35.55 30.38
N ALA A 50 -42.40 35.40 31.28
CA ALA A 50 -41.07 35.97 31.06
C ALA A 50 -40.36 35.20 29.95
N LEU A 51 -39.88 35.90 28.92
CA LEU A 51 -38.93 35.32 27.98
C LEU A 51 -37.58 35.17 28.69
N LEU A 52 -37.32 33.97 29.20
CA LEU A 52 -35.96 33.50 29.44
C LEU A 52 -35.30 33.26 28.08
N PRO A 53 -34.16 33.91 27.75
CA PRO A 53 -33.42 33.60 26.55
C PRO A 53 -32.86 32.18 26.69
N VAL A 54 -33.37 31.23 25.91
CA VAL A 54 -32.79 29.89 25.81
C VAL A 54 -31.45 30.03 25.11
N LEU A 55 -30.37 30.09 25.89
CA LEU A 55 -29.02 29.87 25.36
C LEU A 55 -28.97 28.43 24.83
N ILE A 56 -29.07 28.29 23.51
CA ILE A 56 -28.72 27.05 22.82
C ILE A 56 -27.19 26.94 22.93
N TYR A 57 -26.73 26.30 23.99
CA TYR A 57 -25.35 25.85 24.10
C TYR A 57 -25.13 24.81 23.02
N SER A 58 -24.52 25.22 21.90
CA SER A 58 -23.95 24.32 20.93
C SER A 58 -22.78 23.60 21.58
N VAL A 59 -23.06 22.45 22.19
CA VAL A 59 -22.03 21.50 22.62
C VAL A 59 -21.32 21.04 21.36
N VAL A 60 -20.21 21.69 21.04
CA VAL A 60 -19.23 21.17 20.09
C VAL A 60 -18.66 19.91 20.73
N VAL A 61 -19.27 18.77 20.41
CA VAL A 61 -18.69 17.46 20.68
C VAL A 61 -17.42 17.40 19.83
N ARG A 62 -16.29 17.78 20.43
CA ARG A 62 -15.00 17.36 19.92
C ARG A 62 -15.05 15.84 19.90
N GLY A 63 -15.00 15.26 18.71
CA GLY A 63 -14.72 13.83 18.57
C GLY A 63 -13.43 13.50 19.32
N PRO A 64 -13.24 12.25 19.77
CA PRO A 64 -12.04 11.87 20.51
C PRO A 64 -10.80 12.30 19.71
N GLU A 65 -10.06 13.24 20.28
CA GLU A 65 -8.81 13.73 19.71
C GLU A 65 -7.89 12.52 19.62
N ALA A 66 -7.50 12.16 18.39
CA ALA A 66 -6.84 10.89 18.14
C ALA A 66 -5.54 10.83 18.98
N THR A 67 -5.55 9.99 20.01
CA THR A 67 -4.39 9.84 20.89
C THR A 67 -3.18 9.50 20.02
N PRO A 68 -2.10 10.32 20.03
CA PRO A 68 -0.96 10.06 19.18
C PRO A 68 -0.39 8.69 19.54
N LEU A 69 -0.29 7.85 18.53
CA LEU A 69 0.25 6.50 18.65
C LEU A 69 1.65 6.61 19.25
N ARG A 70 1.86 5.98 20.40
CA ARG A 70 3.19 5.81 20.97
C ARG A 70 3.79 4.56 20.33
N PRO A 71 4.89 4.67 19.57
CA PRO A 71 5.51 3.48 18.98
C PRO A 71 5.95 2.51 20.07
N GLU A 72 5.71 1.22 19.83
CA GLU A 72 6.33 0.18 20.64
C GLU A 72 7.80 0.06 20.21
N VAL A 73 8.72 0.40 21.11
CA VAL A 73 10.16 0.25 20.88
C VAL A 73 10.57 -1.11 21.41
N ILE A 74 10.88 -2.04 20.52
CA ILE A 74 11.17 -3.44 20.87
C ILE A 74 12.66 -3.72 20.66
N HIS A 75 13.28 -4.22 21.72
CA HIS A 75 14.67 -4.66 21.72
C HIS A 75 14.74 -6.18 21.52
N TYR A 76 15.63 -6.60 20.62
CA TYR A 76 16.05 -7.99 20.49
C TYR A 76 16.92 -8.38 21.68
N ASP A 77 16.60 -9.50 22.33
CA ASP A 77 17.26 -9.96 23.56
C ASP A 77 18.40 -10.98 23.32
N GLY A 78 18.73 -11.25 22.05
CA GLY A 78 19.75 -12.21 21.66
C GLY A 78 19.27 -13.66 21.49
N ALA A 79 17.99 -13.95 21.78
CA ALA A 79 17.43 -15.29 21.68
C ALA A 79 17.45 -15.90 20.27
N ASP A 80 17.55 -17.23 20.23
CA ASP A 80 17.48 -17.99 18.99
C ASP A 80 16.07 -17.97 18.36
N TRP A 81 16.01 -18.01 17.03
CA TRP A 81 14.75 -18.10 16.29
C TRP A 81 14.93 -18.73 14.92
N ARG A 82 13.86 -19.34 14.42
CA ARG A 82 13.73 -19.89 13.06
C ARG A 82 12.31 -19.71 12.52
N LEU A 83 12.19 -19.46 11.23
CA LEU A 83 10.95 -19.34 10.48
C LEU A 83 10.96 -20.25 9.24
N ARG A 84 9.84 -20.95 9.00
CA ARG A 84 9.50 -21.58 7.73
C ARG A 84 8.07 -21.21 7.34
N GLY A 85 7.87 -20.79 6.09
CA GLY A 85 6.57 -20.32 5.62
C GLY A 85 6.67 -19.63 4.26
N GLU A 86 5.82 -18.63 4.03
CA GLU A 86 5.83 -17.86 2.79
C GLU A 86 5.21 -16.48 2.96
N GLY A 87 5.40 -15.63 1.96
CA GLY A 87 4.67 -14.37 1.89
C GLY A 87 4.50 -13.83 0.48
N VAL A 88 3.53 -12.94 0.33
CA VAL A 88 3.32 -12.10 -0.86
C VAL A 88 3.52 -10.64 -0.49
N VAL A 89 4.07 -9.85 -1.40
CA VAL A 89 4.24 -8.40 -1.25
C VAL A 89 3.65 -7.73 -2.47
N ALA A 90 2.84 -6.71 -2.26
CA ALA A 90 2.41 -5.77 -3.28
C ALA A 90 2.96 -4.37 -2.97
N CYS A 91 3.30 -3.58 -3.98
CA CYS A 91 3.80 -2.21 -3.80
C CYS A 91 3.48 -1.33 -5.03
N PRO A 92 3.58 0.02 -4.95
CA PRO A 92 3.24 0.93 -6.04
C PRO A 92 4.15 0.85 -7.27
N CYS A 93 5.36 0.30 -7.12
CA CYS A 93 6.42 0.34 -8.13
C CYS A 93 6.03 -0.31 -9.47
N GLN A 94 6.84 -0.02 -10.49
CA GLN A 94 6.81 -0.79 -11.73
C GLN A 94 7.37 -2.21 -11.51
N VAL A 95 7.25 -3.06 -12.53
CA VAL A 95 7.80 -4.43 -12.54
C VAL A 95 8.98 -4.45 -13.52
N PRO A 96 10.18 -4.91 -13.12
CA PRO A 96 10.59 -5.27 -11.75
C PRO A 96 10.64 -4.07 -10.79
N CYS A 97 10.54 -4.32 -9.48
CA CYS A 97 10.67 -3.30 -8.44
C CYS A 97 12.15 -3.05 -8.12
N PRO A 98 12.70 -1.82 -8.24
CA PRO A 98 14.13 -1.57 -8.05
C PRO A 98 14.63 -1.84 -6.62
N CYS A 99 13.79 -1.66 -5.60
CA CYS A 99 14.15 -1.91 -4.19
C CYS A 99 14.59 -3.35 -3.92
N ARG A 100 14.19 -4.28 -4.80
CA ARG A 100 14.57 -5.69 -4.71
C ARG A 100 15.99 -5.97 -5.18
N HIS A 101 16.64 -5.02 -5.84
CA HIS A 101 18.01 -5.13 -6.35
C HIS A 101 18.79 -3.86 -6.00
N ASN A 102 18.61 -3.38 -4.76
CA ASN A 102 19.37 -2.26 -4.18
C ASN A 102 19.20 -0.88 -4.87
N GLY A 103 18.06 -0.64 -5.53
CA GLY A 103 17.70 0.66 -6.11
C GLY A 103 16.50 1.34 -5.44
N SER A 104 16.29 2.63 -5.74
CA SER A 104 15.19 3.43 -5.15
C SER A 104 13.80 3.10 -5.71
N PRO A 105 12.71 3.31 -4.94
CA PRO A 105 11.34 3.11 -5.40
C PRO A 105 11.02 3.89 -6.67
N THR A 106 10.28 3.28 -7.61
CA THR A 106 10.00 3.87 -8.94
C THR A 106 9.39 5.27 -8.89
N TYR A 107 8.64 5.58 -7.83
CA TYR A 107 7.91 6.83 -7.65
C TYR A 107 8.43 7.67 -6.46
N GLY A 108 9.57 7.29 -5.87
CA GLY A 108 10.13 7.96 -4.68
C GLY A 108 9.43 7.67 -3.35
N HIS A 109 8.35 6.89 -3.36
CA HIS A 109 7.59 6.44 -2.18
C HIS A 109 7.34 4.92 -2.23
N CYS A 110 7.09 4.28 -1.08
CA CYS A 110 6.99 2.83 -0.99
C CYS A 110 5.99 2.34 0.08
N GLU A 111 4.70 2.44 -0.23
CA GLU A 111 3.64 1.69 0.41
C GLU A 111 3.73 0.23 -0.06
N ALA A 112 4.71 -0.51 0.46
CA ALA A 112 4.78 -1.95 0.26
C ALA A 112 4.06 -2.66 1.40
N THR A 113 3.12 -3.55 1.08
CA THR A 113 2.43 -4.40 2.04
C THR A 113 2.85 -5.85 1.85
N LEU A 114 3.40 -6.44 2.90
CA LEU A 114 3.65 -7.87 3.07
C LEU A 114 2.43 -8.53 3.70
N TYR A 115 1.97 -9.66 3.16
CA TYR A 115 1.32 -10.71 3.95
C TYR A 115 2.33 -11.82 4.19
N LEU A 116 2.49 -12.24 5.44
CA LEU A 116 3.37 -13.31 5.86
C LEU A 116 2.56 -14.38 6.58
N GLN A 117 2.79 -15.64 6.20
CA GLN A 117 2.26 -16.81 6.87
C GLN A 117 3.43 -17.70 7.31
N ILE A 118 3.69 -17.69 8.62
CA ILE A 118 4.64 -18.59 9.25
C ILE A 118 3.91 -19.91 9.44
N ARG A 119 4.36 -20.97 8.78
CA ARG A 119 3.80 -22.32 8.93
C ARG A 119 4.40 -22.98 10.16
N GLU A 120 5.72 -22.93 10.28
CA GLU A 120 6.47 -23.43 11.44
C GLU A 120 7.54 -22.42 11.87
N GLY A 121 7.76 -22.27 13.17
CA GLY A 121 8.82 -21.41 13.68
C GLY A 121 8.78 -21.23 15.20
N HIS A 122 9.81 -20.57 15.72
CA HIS A 122 9.90 -20.22 17.14
C HIS A 122 10.76 -18.98 17.35
N TYR A 123 10.62 -18.38 18.53
CA TYR A 123 11.53 -17.41 19.12
C TYR A 123 11.74 -17.80 20.59
N ALA A 124 12.96 -18.18 20.97
CA ALA A 124 13.23 -18.91 22.21
C ALA A 124 12.24 -20.09 22.39
N ALA A 125 11.52 -20.13 23.51
CA ALA A 125 10.50 -21.13 23.80
C ALA A 125 9.10 -20.81 23.21
N VAL A 126 8.89 -19.62 22.61
CA VAL A 126 7.59 -19.21 22.05
C VAL A 126 7.45 -19.77 20.64
N SER A 127 6.41 -20.56 20.40
CA SER A 127 6.09 -21.05 19.04
C SER A 127 5.46 -19.95 18.19
N LEU A 128 5.98 -19.78 16.96
CA LEU A 128 5.42 -18.90 15.93
C LEU A 128 4.61 -19.69 14.87
N ASN A 129 4.29 -20.95 15.15
CA ASN A 129 3.54 -21.81 14.24
C ASN A 129 2.16 -21.20 13.91
N ASN A 130 1.77 -21.29 12.64
CA ASN A 130 0.53 -20.75 12.09
C ASN A 130 0.32 -19.23 12.27
N LEU A 131 1.35 -18.46 12.64
CA LEU A 131 1.23 -17.01 12.78
C LEU A 131 1.02 -16.36 11.40
N ARG A 132 -0.07 -15.61 11.28
CA ARG A 132 -0.44 -14.82 10.09
C ARG A 132 -0.41 -13.35 10.44
N LEU A 133 0.18 -12.55 9.57
CA LEU A 133 0.28 -11.10 9.75
C LEU A 133 0.38 -10.34 8.43
N VAL A 134 0.09 -9.05 8.51
CA VAL A 134 0.31 -8.08 7.46
C VAL A 134 1.21 -6.97 7.98
N GLN A 135 2.23 -6.57 7.21
CA GLN A 135 3.14 -5.47 7.54
C GLN A 135 3.17 -4.46 6.38
N THR A 136 2.99 -3.17 6.67
CA THR A 136 3.23 -2.06 5.71
C THR A 136 4.60 -1.42 5.93
N SER A 137 5.10 -0.73 4.90
CA SER A 137 6.25 0.20 4.98
C SER A 137 7.49 -0.39 5.67
N GLY A 138 8.04 -1.49 5.13
CA GLY A 138 9.26 -2.12 5.66
C GLY A 138 9.93 -3.29 4.92
N PRO A 139 9.33 -4.02 3.94
CA PRO A 139 9.87 -5.33 3.51
C PRO A 139 11.15 -5.28 2.64
N CYS A 140 11.80 -4.13 2.47
CA CYS A 140 12.93 -3.93 1.56
C CYS A 140 14.03 -2.96 2.07
N ALA A 141 14.15 -2.74 3.39
CA ALA A 141 15.16 -1.86 4.00
C ALA A 141 15.25 -0.42 3.42
N MET A 142 14.12 0.10 2.93
CA MET A 142 13.98 1.47 2.47
C MET A 142 13.31 2.32 3.57
N ASP A 143 13.88 3.50 3.85
CA ASP A 143 13.28 4.46 4.79
C ASP A 143 12.01 5.05 4.19
N TYR A 144 10.85 4.47 4.52
CA TYR A 144 9.56 5.05 4.21
C TYR A 144 8.76 5.29 5.49
N GLN A 145 8.86 6.51 6.01
CA GLN A 145 8.38 6.89 7.34
C GLN A 145 6.87 7.15 7.46
N LYS A 146 6.07 6.95 6.40
CA LYS A 146 4.61 6.91 6.54
C LYS A 146 4.18 5.57 7.14
N LEU A 147 4.22 5.57 8.47
CA LEU A 147 3.66 4.60 9.44
C LEU A 147 3.69 3.14 8.97
N ALA A 148 4.80 2.47 9.32
CA ALA A 148 4.87 1.01 9.33
C ALA A 148 3.82 0.44 10.29
N ALA A 149 2.84 -0.25 9.73
CA ALA A 149 1.72 -0.83 10.46
C ALA A 149 1.80 -2.35 10.43
N LEU A 150 1.74 -2.96 11.62
CA LEU A 150 1.80 -4.39 11.84
C LEU A 150 0.44 -4.89 12.32
N TYR A 151 -0.22 -5.66 11.47
CA TYR A 151 -1.52 -6.27 11.73
C TYR A 151 -1.30 -7.75 12.00
N PHE A 152 -1.53 -8.18 13.23
CA PHE A 152 -1.54 -9.60 13.57
C PHE A 152 -2.93 -10.17 13.41
N ASP A 153 -3.03 -11.43 12.98
CA ASP A 153 -4.33 -12.10 12.94
C ASP A 153 -4.91 -12.32 14.34
N SER A 154 -6.24 -12.27 14.42
CA SER A 154 -7.06 -12.56 15.60
C SER A 154 -6.80 -13.93 16.26
N SER A 155 -6.17 -14.89 15.56
CA SER A 155 -5.77 -16.16 16.14
C SER A 155 -4.43 -16.13 16.90
N SER A 156 -3.70 -15.01 16.88
CA SER A 156 -2.38 -14.88 17.52
C SER A 156 -2.48 -14.52 19.01
N THR A 157 -1.54 -15.01 19.82
CA THR A 157 -1.43 -14.63 21.24
C THR A 157 -0.48 -13.44 21.44
N PRO A 158 -0.62 -12.64 22.52
CA PRO A 158 0.30 -11.54 22.83
C PRO A 158 1.77 -11.97 22.88
N GLU A 159 2.05 -13.18 23.36
CA GLU A 159 3.40 -13.75 23.40
C GLU A 159 3.95 -13.98 21.99
N GLN A 160 3.14 -14.49 21.05
CA GLN A 160 3.53 -14.64 19.64
C GLN A 160 3.78 -13.29 18.97
N GLN A 161 2.96 -12.29 19.28
CA GLN A 161 3.10 -10.93 18.74
C GLN A 161 4.41 -10.29 19.19
N LEU A 162 4.70 -10.32 20.50
CA LEU A 162 5.94 -9.82 21.07
C LEU A 162 7.17 -10.60 20.57
N ALA A 163 7.07 -11.92 20.48
CA ALA A 163 8.11 -12.78 19.92
C ALA A 163 8.45 -12.42 18.46
N PHE A 164 7.43 -12.23 17.62
CA PHE A 164 7.64 -11.80 16.24
C PHE A 164 8.24 -10.38 16.15
N MET A 165 7.82 -9.44 16.99
CA MET A 165 8.40 -8.11 17.01
C MET A 165 9.88 -8.13 17.44
N ARG A 166 10.25 -8.93 18.45
CA ARG A 166 11.67 -9.13 18.83
C ARG A 166 12.49 -9.80 17.74
N LEU A 167 11.90 -10.74 16.99
CA LEU A 167 12.51 -11.34 15.80
C LEU A 167 12.81 -10.27 14.74
N VAL A 168 11.83 -9.42 14.43
CA VAL A 168 12.02 -8.31 13.46
C VAL A 168 13.06 -7.30 13.97
N SER A 169 13.11 -7.00 15.28
CA SER A 169 14.18 -6.17 15.86
C SER A 169 15.58 -6.73 15.62
N SER A 170 15.74 -8.06 15.51
CA SER A 170 17.03 -8.70 15.22
C SER A 170 17.53 -8.48 13.79
N PHE A 171 16.68 -8.00 12.87
CA PHE A 171 17.08 -7.68 11.50
C PHE A 171 17.90 -6.38 11.42
N PHE A 172 17.86 -5.54 12.46
CA PHE A 172 18.53 -4.24 12.50
C PHE A 172 19.84 -4.34 13.28
N PRO A 173 20.94 -3.69 12.84
CA PRO A 173 22.25 -3.76 13.50
C PRO A 173 22.26 -3.32 14.97
N THR A 174 21.33 -2.45 15.37
CA THR A 174 21.15 -1.99 16.75
C THR A 174 20.39 -3.00 17.63
N GLY A 175 19.75 -4.01 17.05
CA GLY A 175 18.80 -4.88 17.73
C GLY A 175 17.51 -4.15 18.15
N VAL A 176 17.18 -3.00 17.56
CA VAL A 176 16.01 -2.18 17.92
C VAL A 176 15.14 -1.93 16.69
N ALA A 177 13.84 -2.13 16.85
CA ALA A 177 12.83 -1.72 15.88
C ALA A 177 11.70 -0.94 16.59
N GLU A 178 11.14 0.03 15.87
CA GLU A 178 9.94 0.78 16.29
C GLU A 178 8.72 0.27 15.53
N PHE A 179 7.65 0.00 16.26
CA PHE A 179 6.36 -0.39 15.71
C PHE A 179 5.36 0.74 16.01
N PRO A 180 5.23 1.76 15.13
CA PRO A 180 4.38 2.92 15.39
C PRO A 180 2.88 2.60 15.31
N TYR A 181 2.51 1.45 14.72
CA TYR A 181 1.16 0.94 14.75
C TYR A 181 1.13 -0.59 14.82
N VAL A 182 0.55 -1.14 15.89
CA VAL A 182 0.31 -2.58 16.06
C VAL A 182 -1.17 -2.79 16.32
N ARG A 183 -1.81 -3.75 15.63
CA ARG A 183 -3.22 -4.09 15.88
C ARG A 183 -3.49 -5.57 15.64
N THR A 184 -4.29 -6.18 16.51
CA THR A 184 -4.89 -7.50 16.27
C THR A 184 -6.19 -7.34 15.48
N VAL A 185 -6.34 -8.05 14.36
CA VAL A 185 -7.49 -7.95 13.44
C VAL A 185 -7.87 -9.31 12.84
N PRO A 186 -9.11 -9.54 12.41
CA PRO A 186 -9.43 -10.72 11.60
C PRO A 186 -8.77 -10.61 10.21
N ILE A 187 -7.84 -11.51 9.90
CA ILE A 187 -7.22 -11.65 8.58
C ILE A 187 -7.87 -12.82 7.84
N GLU A 188 -8.77 -12.48 6.92
CA GLU A 188 -9.36 -13.41 5.96
C GLU A 188 -8.33 -13.74 4.87
N ALA A 189 -7.50 -14.75 5.13
CA ALA A 189 -6.49 -15.25 4.20
C ALA A 189 -6.93 -16.55 3.53
N GLU A 190 -7.21 -16.49 2.24
CA GLU A 190 -7.42 -17.63 1.35
C GLU A 190 -6.15 -17.85 0.52
N VAL A 191 -5.47 -18.97 0.77
CA VAL A 191 -4.30 -19.40 -0.01
C VAL A 191 -4.64 -20.71 -0.72
N THR A 192 -4.71 -20.66 -2.05
CA THR A 192 -5.04 -21.82 -2.90
C THR A 192 -3.81 -22.29 -3.66
N GLU A 193 -3.47 -23.57 -3.53
CA GLU A 193 -2.38 -24.25 -4.26
C GLU A 193 -1.01 -23.56 -4.15
N ASP A 194 -0.73 -22.88 -3.03
CA ASP A 194 0.46 -22.04 -2.80
C ASP A 194 0.73 -21.06 -3.98
N ARG A 195 -0.35 -20.63 -4.63
CA ARG A 195 -0.38 -19.88 -5.89
C ARG A 195 -1.21 -18.61 -5.77
N PHE A 196 -2.47 -18.74 -5.37
CA PHE A 196 -3.41 -17.63 -5.31
C PHE A 196 -3.62 -17.21 -3.87
N PHE A 197 -3.33 -15.94 -3.59
CA PHE A 197 -3.42 -15.34 -2.27
C PHE A 197 -4.50 -14.27 -2.32
N ARG A 198 -5.61 -14.47 -1.63
CA ARG A 198 -6.61 -13.43 -1.35
C ARG A 198 -6.55 -13.12 0.14
N ILE A 199 -6.06 -11.93 0.47
CA ILE A 199 -5.85 -11.46 1.84
C ILE A 199 -6.75 -10.25 2.05
N VAL A 200 -7.73 -10.38 2.94
CA VAL A 200 -8.66 -9.31 3.30
C VAL A 200 -8.55 -9.04 4.80
N ILE A 201 -8.49 -7.75 5.15
CA ILE A 201 -8.75 -7.29 6.51
C ILE A 201 -10.00 -6.42 6.38
N PRO A 202 -11.15 -6.80 6.96
CA PRO A 202 -12.42 -6.09 6.77
C PRO A 202 -12.30 -4.59 7.03
N GLY A 203 -12.72 -3.78 6.04
CA GLY A 203 -12.63 -2.31 6.07
C GLY A 203 -11.22 -1.72 5.90
N VAL A 204 -10.17 -2.55 5.83
CA VAL A 204 -8.76 -2.10 5.95
C VAL A 204 -7.89 -2.49 4.76
N LEU A 205 -7.90 -3.75 4.34
CA LEU A 205 -7.04 -4.26 3.26
C LEU A 205 -7.84 -5.13 2.29
N GLN A 206 -7.60 -4.93 1.00
CA GLN A 206 -7.96 -5.87 -0.06
C GLN A 206 -6.74 -6.14 -0.94
N MET A 207 -6.08 -7.27 -0.71
CA MET A 207 -4.94 -7.71 -1.50
C MET A 207 -5.26 -9.04 -2.20
N SER A 208 -4.94 -9.13 -3.48
CA SER A 208 -5.06 -10.38 -4.26
C SER A 208 -3.88 -10.53 -5.20
N VAL A 209 -3.16 -11.65 -5.08
CA VAL A 209 -1.95 -11.95 -5.84
C VAL A 209 -2.05 -13.35 -6.46
N ASP A 210 -1.85 -13.47 -7.77
CA ASP A 210 -1.68 -14.78 -8.44
C ASP A 210 -0.22 -14.95 -8.85
N ARG A 211 0.47 -15.86 -8.16
CA ARG A 211 1.86 -16.27 -8.44
C ARG A 211 2.05 -16.75 -9.88
N ASN A 212 1.04 -17.38 -10.47
CA ASN A 212 1.13 -18.00 -11.81
C ASN A 212 0.49 -17.15 -12.92
N TRP A 213 0.01 -15.93 -12.64
CA TRP A 213 -0.52 -15.02 -13.67
C TRP A 213 -1.64 -15.64 -14.53
N GLY A 214 -2.53 -16.41 -13.92
CA GLY A 214 -3.62 -17.15 -14.60
C GLY A 214 -3.20 -18.49 -15.21
N ARG A 215 -1.93 -18.92 -15.10
CA ARG A 215 -1.39 -20.13 -15.76
C ARG A 215 -1.29 -21.32 -14.80
N PRO A 216 -1.13 -22.57 -15.32
CA PRO A 216 -0.89 -23.75 -14.48
C PRO A 216 0.39 -23.65 -13.63
N THR A 217 1.45 -23.05 -14.17
CA THR A 217 2.75 -22.90 -13.50
C THR A 217 3.22 -21.45 -13.51
N ALA A 218 4.11 -21.11 -12.55
CA ALA A 218 4.67 -19.76 -12.44
C ALA A 218 5.52 -19.40 -13.67
N PRO A 219 5.20 -18.32 -14.42
CA PRO A 219 5.86 -18.01 -15.69
C PRO A 219 7.22 -17.29 -15.56
N MET A 220 7.62 -16.93 -14.34
CA MET A 220 8.91 -16.30 -14.03
C MET A 220 9.58 -17.12 -12.91
N PRO A 221 10.89 -17.37 -12.96
CA PRO A 221 11.60 -18.11 -11.93
C PRO A 221 11.76 -17.29 -10.64
N PRO A 222 12.14 -17.91 -9.51
CA PRO A 222 12.75 -17.19 -8.39
C PRO A 222 14.10 -16.57 -8.83
N ILE A 223 14.38 -15.37 -8.35
CA ILE A 223 15.59 -14.57 -8.60
C ILE A 223 16.17 -14.06 -7.29
N ALA A 224 17.46 -13.74 -7.28
CA ALA A 224 18.12 -13.02 -6.20
C ALA A 224 17.43 -11.68 -5.91
N ALA A 225 17.19 -11.37 -4.64
CA ALA A 225 16.59 -10.11 -4.22
C ALA A 225 16.81 -9.75 -2.75
N CYS A 226 16.80 -8.46 -2.46
CA CYS A 226 16.76 -7.92 -1.11
C CYS A 226 15.32 -8.02 -0.53
N ASP A 227 15.12 -8.86 0.47
CA ASP A 227 13.94 -8.95 1.34
C ASP A 227 14.39 -9.40 2.74
N HIS A 228 13.65 -9.01 3.79
CA HIS A 228 13.99 -9.41 5.16
C HIS A 228 13.76 -10.89 5.45
N PHE A 229 12.88 -11.55 4.68
CA PHE A 229 12.46 -12.93 4.91
C PHE A 229 12.99 -13.93 3.87
N SER A 230 13.71 -13.47 2.84
CA SER A 230 14.35 -14.34 1.84
C SER A 230 15.39 -13.59 1.00
N ASN A 231 16.44 -14.28 0.55
CA ASN A 231 17.33 -13.77 -0.50
C ASN A 231 16.77 -14.00 -1.92
N THR A 232 15.57 -14.58 -2.05
CA THR A 232 14.93 -14.79 -3.35
C THR A 232 13.47 -14.35 -3.37
N LEU A 233 13.00 -14.01 -4.57
CA LEU A 233 11.57 -13.80 -4.83
C LEU A 233 11.19 -14.18 -6.25
N GLN A 234 9.90 -14.40 -6.47
CA GLN A 234 9.30 -14.66 -7.77
C GLN A 234 8.30 -13.55 -8.09
N TYR A 235 8.38 -12.92 -9.27
CA TYR A 235 7.44 -11.86 -9.65
C TYR A 235 6.03 -12.43 -9.92
N SER A 236 5.02 -11.83 -9.29
CA SER A 236 3.65 -12.34 -9.24
C SER A 236 2.65 -11.29 -9.75
N GLN A 237 1.46 -11.73 -10.16
CA GLN A 237 0.43 -10.83 -10.62
C GLN A 237 -0.25 -10.15 -9.44
N ASN A 238 -0.04 -8.84 -9.26
CA ASN A 238 -0.94 -8.00 -8.48
C ASN A 238 -2.30 -7.93 -9.20
N ILE A 239 -3.37 -8.37 -8.55
CA ILE A 239 -4.76 -8.31 -9.07
C ILE A 239 -5.55 -7.23 -8.35
N ARG A 240 -5.46 -7.22 -7.01
CA ARG A 240 -5.97 -6.17 -6.14
C ARG A 240 -4.90 -5.79 -5.13
N TYR A 241 -4.80 -4.51 -4.84
CA TYR A 241 -4.00 -4.01 -3.74
C TYR A 241 -4.50 -2.62 -3.34
N GLY A 242 -5.56 -2.58 -2.55
CA GLY A 242 -6.09 -1.35 -1.94
C GLY A 242 -6.05 -1.44 -0.42
N MET A 243 -5.77 -0.32 0.24
CA MET A 243 -5.71 -0.23 1.69
C MET A 243 -6.27 1.11 2.18
N HIS A 244 -7.03 1.07 3.27
CA HIS A 244 -7.62 2.23 3.92
C HIS A 244 -7.58 2.05 5.45
N ASP A 245 -6.71 2.78 6.13
CA ASP A 245 -6.71 2.85 7.59
C ASP A 245 -6.27 4.24 8.05
N ASN A 246 -7.24 5.02 8.53
CA ASN A 246 -7.03 6.40 8.98
C ASN A 246 -6.11 6.48 10.21
N LEU A 247 -6.04 5.43 11.05
CA LEU A 247 -5.17 5.42 12.22
C LEU A 247 -3.71 5.15 11.82
N ALA A 248 -3.50 4.31 10.80
CA ALA A 248 -2.18 4.10 10.20
C ALA A 248 -1.85 5.11 9.07
N ASN A 249 -2.69 6.12 8.82
CA ASN A 249 -2.52 7.14 7.77
C ASN A 249 -2.21 6.55 6.38
N VAL A 250 -2.88 5.45 6.03
CA VAL A 250 -2.75 4.78 4.72
C VAL A 250 -4.08 4.82 3.99
N ASP A 251 -4.10 5.37 2.78
CA ASP A 251 -5.27 5.43 1.91
C ASP A 251 -4.82 5.39 0.45
N PHE A 252 -4.92 4.24 -0.21
CA PHE A 252 -4.44 4.04 -1.58
C PHE A 252 -5.08 2.86 -2.31
N ASP A 253 -5.04 2.90 -3.65
CA ASP A 253 -5.22 1.72 -4.52
C ASP A 253 -4.05 1.63 -5.52
N TYR A 254 -3.24 0.59 -5.35
CA TYR A 254 -2.13 0.20 -6.22
C TYR A 254 -2.38 -1.18 -6.87
N SER A 255 -3.65 -1.52 -7.13
CA SER A 255 -4.04 -2.71 -7.90
C SER A 255 -3.36 -2.74 -9.28
N ASN A 256 -2.99 -3.94 -9.74
CA ASN A 256 -2.29 -4.19 -11.01
C ASN A 256 -0.85 -3.64 -11.10
N ARG A 257 -0.31 -3.06 -10.03
CA ARG A 257 1.11 -2.64 -9.92
C ARG A 257 2.04 -3.84 -9.72
N GLN A 258 3.11 -3.70 -8.97
CA GLN A 258 4.02 -4.80 -8.69
C GLN A 258 3.45 -5.71 -7.60
N ALA A 259 3.65 -7.01 -7.76
CA ALA A 259 3.66 -7.96 -6.66
C ALA A 259 4.78 -8.99 -6.85
N ASN A 260 5.16 -9.64 -5.76
CA ASN A 260 6.01 -10.82 -5.77
C ASN A 260 5.62 -11.79 -4.64
N TYR A 261 6.16 -12.99 -4.72
CA TYR A 261 6.07 -14.08 -3.76
C TYR A 261 7.48 -14.42 -3.26
N ARG A 262 7.61 -14.90 -2.01
CA ARG A 262 8.80 -15.61 -1.53
C ARG A 262 8.43 -16.78 -0.63
N THR A 263 9.18 -17.87 -0.74
CA THR A 263 9.28 -18.86 0.31
C THR A 263 10.20 -18.32 1.40
N VAL A 264 9.81 -18.52 2.65
CA VAL A 264 10.58 -18.13 3.84
C VAL A 264 11.15 -19.40 4.44
N GLU A 265 12.48 -19.48 4.45
CA GLU A 265 13.23 -20.44 5.25
C GLU A 265 14.46 -19.69 5.76
N LEU A 266 14.42 -19.38 7.06
CA LEU A 266 15.30 -18.40 7.67
C LEU A 266 15.53 -18.73 9.14
N ASP A 267 16.78 -18.68 9.59
CA ASP A 267 17.10 -18.63 11.01
C ASP A 267 18.10 -17.50 11.34
N ILE A 268 18.27 -17.23 12.64
CA ILE A 268 19.15 -16.17 13.14
C ILE A 268 20.62 -16.34 12.73
N SER A 269 21.09 -17.55 12.38
CA SER A 269 22.47 -17.74 11.96
C SER A 269 22.77 -16.98 10.67
N GLN A 270 21.82 -16.95 9.71
CA GLN A 270 21.94 -16.22 8.45
C GLN A 270 22.04 -14.69 8.64
N TYR A 271 21.38 -14.15 9.67
CA TYR A 271 21.51 -12.74 10.03
C TYR A 271 22.81 -12.46 10.80
N ARG A 272 23.20 -13.35 11.73
CA ARG A 272 24.48 -13.25 12.49
C ARG A 272 25.71 -13.35 11.58
N SER A 273 25.65 -14.14 10.50
CA SER A 273 26.72 -14.28 9.51
C SER A 273 26.74 -13.19 8.44
N GLY A 274 25.76 -12.28 8.42
CA GLY A 274 25.64 -11.27 7.35
C GLY A 274 25.25 -11.87 6.00
N SER A 275 24.62 -13.05 5.96
CA SER A 275 24.33 -13.78 4.72
C SER A 275 23.05 -13.33 4.01
N MET A 276 22.32 -12.33 4.52
CA MET A 276 21.13 -11.80 3.86
C MET A 276 21.47 -10.59 2.98
N LEU A 277 21.06 -10.60 1.71
CA LEU A 277 21.32 -9.53 0.73
C LEU A 277 20.83 -8.15 1.21
N VAL A 278 19.76 -8.14 2.00
CA VAL A 278 19.17 -6.94 2.60
C VAL A 278 20.10 -6.24 3.61
N GLN A 279 21.02 -6.96 4.26
CA GLN A 279 21.97 -6.40 5.24
C GLN A 279 23.06 -5.53 4.58
N HIS A 280 23.21 -5.63 3.26
CA HIS A 280 24.24 -4.95 2.47
C HIS A 280 23.65 -3.86 1.55
N VAL A 281 22.42 -3.41 1.80
CA VAL A 281 21.75 -2.37 1.00
C VAL A 281 22.41 -1.01 1.23
N ASP A 282 22.90 -0.40 0.15
CA ASP A 282 23.51 0.95 0.12
C ASP A 282 22.77 1.93 -0.81
N ARG A 283 21.72 1.46 -1.51
CA ARG A 283 20.89 2.21 -2.46
C ARG A 283 21.64 2.70 -3.71
N SER A 284 22.76 2.09 -4.07
CA SER A 284 23.56 2.42 -5.26
C SER A 284 22.87 2.18 -6.61
N GLY A 285 21.69 1.53 -6.64
CA GLY A 285 20.89 1.29 -7.85
C GLY A 285 20.96 -0.13 -8.39
N TRP A 286 21.95 -0.91 -7.96
CA TRP A 286 22.16 -2.31 -8.33
C TRP A 286 22.87 -3.07 -7.20
N PHE A 287 22.95 -4.40 -7.30
CA PHE A 287 23.71 -5.21 -6.36
C PHE A 287 25.18 -4.77 -6.28
N ASN A 288 25.64 -4.45 -5.06
CA ASN A 288 27.04 -4.12 -4.78
C ASN A 288 27.90 -5.39 -4.61
N GLU A 289 29.21 -5.25 -4.44
CA GLU A 289 30.11 -6.41 -4.41
C GLU A 289 29.80 -7.42 -3.28
N PRO A 290 29.51 -7.02 -2.02
CA PRO A 290 29.03 -7.97 -1.00
C PRO A 290 27.78 -8.74 -1.41
N GLN A 291 26.80 -8.08 -2.03
CA GLN A 291 25.59 -8.74 -2.54
C GLN A 291 25.91 -9.68 -3.70
N LEU A 292 26.76 -9.29 -4.64
CA LEU A 292 27.20 -10.13 -5.75
C LEU A 292 28.00 -11.34 -5.28
N GLN A 293 28.80 -11.21 -4.21
CA GLN A 293 29.48 -12.32 -3.56
C GLN A 293 28.48 -13.31 -2.97
N LEU A 294 27.54 -12.86 -2.14
CA LEU A 294 26.50 -13.71 -1.56
C LEU A 294 25.63 -14.41 -2.63
N ILE A 295 25.32 -13.71 -3.73
CA ILE A 295 24.60 -14.28 -4.87
C ILE A 295 25.36 -15.45 -5.50
N ARG A 296 26.69 -15.33 -5.65
CA ARG A 296 27.56 -16.41 -6.16
C ARG A 296 27.63 -17.58 -5.16
N GLU A 297 27.89 -17.30 -3.89
CA GLU A 297 28.05 -18.31 -2.83
C GLU A 297 26.76 -19.13 -2.60
N GLN A 298 25.60 -18.46 -2.64
CA GLN A 298 24.29 -19.08 -2.46
C GLN A 298 23.68 -19.58 -3.78
N HIS A 299 24.41 -19.50 -4.89
CA HIS A 299 23.99 -19.98 -6.21
C HIS A 299 22.66 -19.38 -6.70
N LEU A 300 22.43 -18.09 -6.41
CA LEU A 300 21.18 -17.40 -6.72
C LEU A 300 21.17 -16.88 -8.17
N ALA A 301 20.01 -16.96 -8.84
CA ALA A 301 19.85 -16.45 -10.19
C ALA A 301 19.81 -14.91 -10.21
N LEU A 302 20.72 -14.26 -10.95
CA LEU A 302 20.66 -12.82 -11.20
C LEU A 302 19.40 -12.46 -12.02
N PRO A 303 18.76 -11.30 -11.75
CA PRO A 303 17.54 -10.91 -12.42
C PRO A 303 17.79 -10.23 -13.77
N ASP A 304 17.24 -10.79 -14.84
CA ASP A 304 17.07 -10.10 -16.12
C ASP A 304 15.94 -9.07 -16.00
N LEU A 305 16.31 -7.81 -15.72
CA LEU A 305 15.34 -6.75 -15.46
C LEU A 305 14.48 -6.40 -16.68
N GLU A 306 15.00 -6.54 -17.90
CA GLU A 306 14.23 -6.25 -19.12
C GLU A 306 13.33 -7.43 -19.47
N GLY A 307 13.84 -8.66 -19.46
CA GLY A 307 13.02 -9.86 -19.68
C GLY A 307 11.86 -9.97 -18.68
N ILE A 308 12.07 -9.60 -17.41
CA ILE A 308 10.98 -9.50 -16.41
C ILE A 308 9.96 -8.41 -16.77
N ARG A 309 10.41 -7.23 -17.22
CA ARG A 309 9.55 -6.10 -17.62
C ARG A 309 8.70 -6.46 -18.85
N GLU A 310 9.31 -7.07 -19.86
CA GLU A 310 8.64 -7.57 -21.07
C GLU A 310 7.65 -8.69 -20.73
N ALA A 311 8.07 -9.68 -19.93
CA ALA A 311 7.22 -10.80 -19.52
C ALA A 311 5.97 -10.31 -18.77
N ALA A 312 6.13 -9.43 -17.78
CA ALA A 312 5.02 -8.82 -17.06
C ALA A 312 4.08 -8.03 -18.00
N SER A 313 4.65 -7.29 -18.96
CA SER A 313 3.88 -6.50 -19.93
C SER A 313 3.11 -7.37 -20.93
N ARG A 314 3.68 -8.51 -21.34
CA ARG A 314 3.03 -9.54 -22.17
C ARG A 314 1.90 -10.23 -21.40
N LEU A 315 2.16 -10.70 -20.17
CA LEU A 315 1.18 -11.36 -19.32
C LEU A 315 -0.01 -10.46 -18.96
N ARG A 316 0.21 -9.16 -18.74
CA ARG A 316 -0.88 -8.17 -18.53
C ARG A 316 -1.76 -7.99 -19.77
N ARG A 317 -1.20 -8.03 -20.99
CA ARG A 317 -1.96 -7.89 -22.25
C ARG A 317 -2.85 -9.10 -22.51
N THR A 318 -2.28 -10.32 -22.47
CA THR A 318 -3.02 -11.56 -22.73
C THR A 318 -4.29 -11.70 -21.87
N ARG A 319 -4.24 -11.23 -20.61
CA ARG A 319 -5.40 -11.24 -19.68
C ARG A 319 -6.50 -10.23 -20.04
N ARG A 320 -6.18 -9.14 -20.74
CA ARG A 320 -7.17 -8.16 -21.24
C ARG A 320 -7.88 -8.66 -22.50
N GLU A 321 -7.18 -9.44 -23.31
CA GLU A 321 -7.69 -10.01 -24.57
C GLU A 321 -8.54 -11.28 -24.33
N GLY A 322 -8.33 -11.98 -23.21
CA GLY A 322 -9.14 -13.12 -22.77
C GLY A 322 -10.27 -12.77 -21.79
N ARG A 323 -10.85 -11.57 -21.90
CA ARG A 323 -11.97 -11.06 -21.09
C ARG A 323 -12.98 -10.36 -21.98
#